data_AF-A0A329B913-F1
#
_entry.id   AF-A0A329B913-F1
#
_cell.length_a   1.000
_cell.length_b   1.000
_cell.length_c   1.000
_cell.angle_alpha   90.00
_cell.angle_beta   90.00
_cell.angle_gamma   90.00
#
_symmetry.space_group_name_H-M   'P 1'
#
loop_
_entity.id
_entity.type
_entity.pdbx_description
1 polymer ?
#
loop_
_entity_poly.entity_id
_entity_poly.type
_entity_poly.pdbx_seq_one_letter_code
_entity_poly.pdbx_strand_id
1 'polypeptide(L)'
;MTESQLADTVRMSVSLPRLLTFRQWVTTFTEDTETVSVDQAEQFVRIVCKIKSRRELASNVEAADLFHSLLRANYVAWRDDSRRRTKQ
;
A
#
# COMPACT_ATOMS: atom_id res chain seq x y z
N MET A 1 -14.52 -9.23 7.43
CA MET A 1 -14.27 -7.78 7.33
C MET A 1 -15.62 -7.07 7.36
N THR A 2 -15.81 -6.06 8.22
CA THR A 2 -17.09 -5.31 8.30
C THR A 2 -17.12 -4.15 7.31
N GLU A 3 -18.29 -3.61 6.96
CA GLU A 3 -18.40 -2.44 6.06
C GLU A 3 -17.57 -1.25 6.54
N SER A 4 -17.50 -1.01 7.86
CA SER A 4 -16.65 0.03 8.43
C SER A 4 -15.16 -0.19 8.16
N GLN A 5 -14.70 -1.45 8.12
CA GLN A 5 -13.30 -1.79 7.80
C GLN A 5 -12.99 -1.61 6.30
N LEU A 6 -13.97 -1.86 5.43
CA LEU A 6 -13.83 -1.61 3.98
C LEU A 6 -13.74 -0.10 3.73
N ALA A 7 -14.58 0.70 4.38
CA ALA A 7 -14.53 2.15 4.29
C ALA A 7 -13.19 2.74 4.78
N ASP A 8 -12.65 2.20 5.88
CA ASP A 8 -11.32 2.54 6.37
C ASP A 8 -10.22 2.16 5.36
N THR A 9 -10.30 0.96 4.79
CA THR A 9 -9.34 0.48 3.77
C THR A 9 -9.33 1.37 2.53
N VAL A 10 -10.50 1.82 2.07
CA VAL A 10 -10.63 2.76 0.96
C VAL A 10 -9.95 4.08 1.30
N ARG A 11 -10.23 4.65 2.48
CA ARG A 11 -9.54 5.88 2.95
C ARG A 11 -8.03 5.69 2.99
N MET A 12 -7.55 4.58 3.56
CA MET A 12 -6.13 4.25 3.61
C MET A 12 -5.51 4.13 2.22
N SER A 13 -6.16 3.45 1.27
CA SER A 13 -5.67 3.32 -0.11
C SER A 13 -5.51 4.65 -0.85
N VAL A 14 -6.28 5.67 -0.47
CA VAL A 14 -6.17 7.04 -1.02
C VAL A 14 -5.02 7.80 -0.36
N SER A 15 -4.79 7.59 0.92
CA SER A 15 -3.76 8.30 1.69
C SER A 15 -2.37 7.68 1.55
N LEU A 16 -2.26 6.35 1.43
CA LEU A 16 -1.00 5.62 1.40
C LEU A 16 -0.06 6.03 0.26
N PRO A 17 -0.51 6.13 -1.01
CA PRO A 17 0.32 6.59 -2.12
C PRO A 17 0.88 8.00 -1.90
N ARG A 18 0.25 8.80 -1.04
CA ARG A 18 0.70 10.16 -0.71
C ARG A 18 1.80 10.16 0.35
N LEU A 19 1.99 9.08 1.12
CA LEU A 19 3.04 8.99 2.13
C LEU A 19 4.41 8.79 1.47
N LEU A 20 5.36 9.65 1.80
CA LEU A 20 6.75 9.54 1.29
C LEU A 20 7.38 8.19 1.67
N THR A 21 7.15 7.73 2.91
CA THR A 21 7.67 6.44 3.38
C THR A 21 7.09 5.26 2.63
N PHE A 22 5.84 5.33 2.19
CA PHE A 22 5.24 4.28 1.36
C PHE A 22 5.86 4.29 -0.04
N ARG A 23 6.06 5.48 -0.63
CA ARG A 23 6.73 5.58 -1.94
C ARG A 23 8.17 5.05 -1.89
N GLN A 24 8.91 5.35 -0.82
CA GLN A 24 10.25 4.79 -0.57
C GLN A 24 10.25 3.26 -0.38
N TRP A 25 9.18 2.72 0.19
CA TRP A 25 9.02 1.28 0.24
C TRP A 25 8.72 0.70 -1.15
N VAL A 26 7.85 1.34 -1.94
CA VAL A 26 7.55 0.89 -3.32
C VAL A 26 8.78 1.00 -4.23
N THR A 27 9.67 1.97 -4.03
CA THR A 27 10.95 2.04 -4.76
C THR A 27 11.82 0.81 -4.52
N THR A 28 11.70 0.10 -3.39
CA THR A 28 12.46 -1.15 -3.18
C THR A 28 12.00 -2.30 -4.08
N PHE A 29 10.83 -2.19 -4.70
CA PHE A 29 10.30 -3.15 -5.69
C PHE A 29 10.46 -2.66 -7.13
N THR A 30 10.88 -1.40 -7.32
CA THR A 30 11.02 -0.79 -8.63
C THR A 30 12.49 -0.51 -8.88
N GLU A 31 13.20 -1.48 -9.46
CA GLU A 31 14.66 -1.46 -9.63
C GLU A 31 15.15 -0.26 -10.49
N ASP A 32 14.30 0.24 -11.40
CA ASP A 32 14.63 1.33 -12.32
C ASP A 32 14.07 2.72 -11.92
N THR A 33 13.50 2.88 -10.72
CA THR A 33 12.87 4.14 -10.32
C THR A 33 13.38 4.64 -8.98
N GLU A 34 14.20 5.69 -9.03
CA GLU A 34 14.76 6.36 -7.85
C GLU A 34 13.66 7.06 -7.01
N THR A 35 12.60 7.53 -7.66
CA THR A 35 11.47 8.20 -6.99
C THR A 35 10.11 7.74 -7.53
N VAL A 36 9.38 6.95 -6.75
CA VAL A 36 7.99 6.58 -7.07
C VAL A 36 7.08 7.79 -6.85
N SER A 37 6.35 8.17 -7.90
CA SER A 37 5.31 9.21 -7.85
C SER A 37 4.02 8.69 -7.21
N VAL A 38 3.13 9.60 -6.78
CA VAL A 38 1.82 9.23 -6.19
C VAL A 38 1.02 8.33 -7.13
N ASP A 39 1.02 8.65 -8.42
CA ASP A 39 0.30 7.89 -9.44
C ASP A 39 0.85 6.45 -9.60
N GLN A 40 2.18 6.30 -9.63
CA GLN A 40 2.83 4.99 -9.68
C GLN A 40 2.55 4.16 -8.42
N ALA A 41 2.60 4.79 -7.24
CA ALA A 41 2.23 4.12 -6.01
C ALA A 41 0.74 3.71 -5.99
N GLU A 42 -0.15 4.52 -6.56
CA GLU A 42 -1.55 4.18 -6.71
C GLU A 42 -1.75 3.00 -7.67
N GLN A 43 -1.02 2.98 -8.79
CA GLN A 43 -1.02 1.89 -9.75
C GLN A 43 -0.51 0.58 -9.11
N PHE A 44 0.55 0.66 -8.30
CA PHE A 44 1.07 -0.48 -7.54
C PHE A 44 0.01 -1.08 -6.61
N VAL A 45 -0.69 -0.24 -5.83
CA VAL A 45 -1.80 -0.69 -4.97
C VAL A 45 -2.89 -1.39 -5.79
N ARG A 46 -3.25 -0.85 -6.95
CA ARG A 46 -4.25 -1.46 -7.83
C ARG A 46 -3.83 -2.85 -8.32
N ILE A 47 -2.56 -3.01 -8.73
CA ILE A 47 -2.00 -4.29 -9.19
C ILE A 47 -2.00 -5.32 -8.06
N VAL A 48 -1.49 -4.95 -6.88
CA VAL A 48 -1.40 -5.89 -5.73
C VAL A 48 -2.78 -6.31 -5.23
N CYS A 49 -3.72 -5.35 -5.14
CA CYS A 49 -5.10 -5.63 -4.72
C CYS A 49 -5.98 -6.22 -5.83
N LYS A 50 -5.45 -6.38 -7.06
CA LYS A 50 -6.19 -6.87 -8.24
C LYS A 50 -7.48 -6.08 -8.53
N ILE A 51 -7.45 -4.77 -8.31
CA ILE A 51 -8.58 -3.87 -8.54
C ILE A 51 -8.31 -2.98 -9.75
N LYS A 52 -9.36 -2.62 -10.49
CA LYS A 52 -9.25 -1.61 -11.55
C LYS A 52 -9.45 -0.21 -11.00
N SER A 53 -10.28 -0.08 -9.97
CA SER A 53 -10.61 1.21 -9.35
C SER A 53 -10.59 1.13 -7.84
N ARG A 54 -10.13 2.21 -7.18
CA ARG A 54 -10.15 2.34 -5.71
C ARG A 54 -11.54 2.19 -5.10
N ARG A 55 -12.59 2.52 -5.86
CA ARG A 55 -13.98 2.31 -5.42
C ARG A 55 -14.32 0.83 -5.22
N GLU A 56 -13.65 -0.08 -5.91
CA GLU A 56 -13.89 -1.51 -5.75
C GLU A 56 -13.48 -1.99 -4.36
N LEU A 57 -12.51 -1.37 -3.69
CA LEU A 57 -12.14 -1.71 -2.30
C LEU A 57 -13.28 -1.51 -1.31
N ALA A 58 -14.27 -0.68 -1.62
CA ALA A 58 -15.43 -0.45 -0.74
C ALA A 58 -16.41 -1.63 -0.77
N SER A 59 -16.44 -2.39 -1.85
CA SER A 59 -17.41 -3.47 -2.09
C SER A 59 -16.73 -4.84 -2.30
N ASN A 60 -15.42 -4.89 -2.44
CA ASN A 60 -14.63 -6.09 -2.67
C ASN A 60 -13.81 -6.42 -1.41
N VAL A 61 -14.32 -7.37 -0.65
CA VAL A 61 -13.71 -7.83 0.60
C VAL A 61 -12.36 -8.51 0.35
N GLU A 62 -12.20 -9.25 -0.74
CA GLU A 62 -10.95 -9.94 -1.07
C GLU A 62 -9.83 -8.93 -1.38
N ALA A 63 -10.14 -7.90 -2.17
CA ALA A 63 -9.17 -6.84 -2.46
C ALA A 63 -8.74 -6.08 -1.20
N ALA A 64 -9.68 -5.86 -0.28
CA ALA A 64 -9.41 -5.24 0.99
C ALA A 64 -8.56 -6.17 1.90
N ASP A 65 -8.82 -7.47 1.92
CA ASP A 65 -7.98 -8.43 2.63
C ASP A 65 -6.55 -8.45 2.08
N LEU A 66 -6.39 -8.53 0.76
CA LEU A 66 -5.09 -8.45 0.08
C LEU A 66 -4.34 -7.16 0.43
N PHE A 67 -5.05 -6.04 0.60
CA PHE A 67 -4.44 -4.79 1.03
C PHE A 67 -3.82 -4.90 2.43
N HIS A 68 -4.52 -5.49 3.41
CA HIS A 68 -3.96 -5.64 4.75
C HIS A 68 -2.90 -6.74 4.80
N SER A 69 -3.16 -7.87 4.15
CA SER A 69 -2.30 -9.05 4.17
C SER A 69 -1.01 -8.86 3.37
N LEU A 70 -1.06 -8.24 2.19
CA LEU A 70 0.13 -8.03 1.35
C LEU A 70 0.73 -6.65 1.53
N LEU A 71 -0.03 -5.56 1.41
CA LEU A 71 0.57 -4.22 1.48
C LEU A 71 0.90 -3.84 2.91
N ARG A 72 -0.08 -3.87 3.82
CA ARG A 72 0.12 -3.38 5.20
C ARG A 72 1.12 -4.24 5.95
N ALA A 73 1.05 -5.57 5.86
CA ALA A 73 1.97 -6.46 6.55
C ALA A 73 3.43 -6.24 6.08
N ASN A 74 3.67 -6.24 4.77
CA ASN A 74 5.02 -6.04 4.24
C ASN A 74 5.54 -4.62 4.50
N TYR A 75 4.69 -3.59 4.41
CA TYR A 75 5.06 -2.23 4.76
C TYR A 75 5.45 -2.09 6.24
N VAL A 76 4.70 -2.72 7.15
CA VAL A 76 5.04 -2.71 8.58
C VAL A 76 6.35 -3.44 8.83
N ALA A 77 6.55 -4.61 8.24
CA ALA A 77 7.80 -5.37 8.36
C ALA A 77 8.99 -4.57 7.84
N TRP A 78 8.86 -3.94 6.67
CA TRP A 78 9.89 -3.05 6.11
C TRP A 78 10.14 -1.83 6.98
N ARG A 79 9.11 -1.21 7.56
CA ARG A 79 9.30 -0.07 8.48
C ARG A 79 10.08 -0.49 9.73
N ASP A 80 9.79 -1.68 10.25
CA ASP A 80 10.48 -2.22 11.42
C ASP A 80 11.96 -2.52 11.09
N ASP A 81 12.21 -3.12 9.92
CA ASP A 81 13.57 -3.33 9.39
C ASP A 81 14.32 -2.00 9.16
N SER A 82 13.68 -1.03 8.52
CA SER A 82 14.27 0.29 8.24
C SER A 82 14.65 1.04 9.51
N ARG A 83 13.84 0.90 10.59
CA ARG A 83 14.14 1.44 11.92
C ARG A 83 15.31 0.71 12.60
N ARG A 84 15.45 -0.60 12.37
CA ARG A 84 16.60 -1.37 12.86
C ARG A 84 17.89 -1.00 12.12
N ARG A 85 17.81 -0.80 10.80
CA ARG A 85 18.96 -0.40 9.96
C ARG A 85 19.51 0.98 10.31
N THR A 86 18.68 1.91 10.77
CA THR A 86 19.12 3.26 11.18
C THR A 86 19.75 3.34 12.57
N LYS A 87 19.79 2.24 13.34
CA LYS A 87 20.41 2.16 14.67
C LYS A 87 21.77 1.43 14.68
N GLN A 88 22.33 1.12 13.52
CA GLN A 88 23.66 0.52 13.38
C GLN A 88 24.70 1.56 12.99
#